data_AF-A0AAE3FG90-F1
#
_entry.id   AF-A0AAE3FG90-F1
#
_cell.length_a   1.000
_cell.length_b   1.000
_cell.length_c   1.000
_cell.angle_alpha   90.00
_cell.angle_beta   90.00
_cell.angle_gamma   90.00
#
_symmetry.space_group_name_H-M   'P 1'
#
loop_
_entity.id
_entity.type
_entity.pdbx_description
1 polymer ?
#
loop_
_entity_poly.entity_id
_entity_poly.type
_entity_poly.pdbx_seq_one_letter_code
_entity_poly.pdbx_strand_id
1 'polypeptide(L)'
;MKKFTAILLGIALMTALAVSVSAELRIITPDAGYEVYPILGNENVTFWSIEGDEKSAKIDLPGIAELTDGIYGPGDGIQVSFAKNPQSHHLPAFKLVKGSDDLYAQGVNVLNNTVVEIQFTGTAIKIGTCYRNGGTGSSKTAKILVDGKEMPLVKDALQPPIPEDAKDDPTGKVHNTDPTYFFVAEGLKDKKHTVSIYDLEQGIRLALDHYEIIPGTGADEKNPTTSDTALIVSFVAIVSAAGVVIAKKRR
;
A
#
# COMPACT_ATOMS: atom_id res chain seq x y z
N MET A 1 -12.27 42.11 36.64
CA MET A 1 -11.98 40.66 36.80
C MET A 1 -12.76 39.79 35.81
N LYS A 2 -14.11 39.84 35.74
CA LYS A 2 -14.91 38.98 34.84
C LYS A 2 -14.56 39.04 33.34
N LYS A 3 -14.12 40.20 32.84
CA LYS A 3 -13.74 40.39 31.41
C LYS A 3 -12.36 39.82 31.07
N PHE A 4 -11.45 39.74 32.03
CA PHE A 4 -10.10 39.17 31.82
C PHE A 4 -10.11 37.64 31.80
N THR A 5 -10.97 37.02 32.61
CA THR A 5 -11.14 35.56 32.64
C THR A 5 -11.73 35.03 31.33
N ALA A 6 -12.64 35.77 30.69
CA ALA A 6 -13.22 35.40 29.40
C ALA A 6 -12.20 35.46 28.24
N ILE A 7 -11.27 36.41 28.27
CA ILE A 7 -10.21 36.53 27.26
C ILE A 7 -9.20 35.39 27.39
N LEU A 8 -8.81 35.03 28.63
CA LEU A 8 -7.95 33.87 28.89
C LEU A 8 -8.61 32.54 28.50
N LEU A 9 -9.91 32.37 28.76
CA LEU A 9 -10.66 31.19 28.35
C LEU A 9 -10.80 31.11 26.81
N GLY A 10 -10.97 32.25 26.15
CA GLY A 10 -11.01 32.35 24.69
C GLY A 10 -9.66 32.06 24.03
N ILE A 11 -8.55 32.51 24.61
CA ILE A 11 -7.20 32.18 24.14
C ILE A 11 -6.91 30.69 24.38
N ALA A 12 -7.30 30.13 25.53
CA ALA A 12 -7.17 28.70 25.83
C ALA A 12 -7.99 27.81 24.87
N LEU A 13 -9.21 28.23 24.51
CA LEU A 13 -10.04 27.55 23.51
C LEU A 13 -9.42 27.66 22.10
N MET A 14 -8.87 28.81 21.73
CA MET A 14 -8.23 29.02 20.43
C MET A 14 -6.89 28.25 20.33
N THR A 15 -6.15 28.09 21.42
CA THR A 15 -4.98 27.19 21.47
C THR A 15 -5.38 25.71 21.48
N ALA A 16 -6.57 25.36 21.98
CA ALA A 16 -7.11 24.01 21.92
C ALA A 16 -7.72 23.68 20.53
N LEU A 17 -8.22 24.67 19.80
CA LEU A 17 -8.61 24.55 18.38
C LEU A 17 -7.40 24.62 17.44
N ALA A 18 -6.28 25.17 17.90
CA ALA A 18 -4.97 25.10 17.24
C ALA A 18 -4.17 23.86 17.67
N VAL A 19 -4.82 22.84 18.27
CA VAL A 19 -4.32 21.47 18.17
C VAL A 19 -4.41 21.14 16.69
N SER A 20 -3.29 21.37 16.02
CA SER A 20 -3.00 20.96 14.67
C SER A 20 -3.70 19.65 14.39
N VAL A 21 -4.54 19.66 13.36
CA VAL A 21 -5.11 18.45 12.77
C VAL A 21 -3.94 17.65 12.19
N SER A 22 -3.16 17.00 13.04
CA SER A 22 -2.14 16.03 12.64
C SER A 22 -2.90 14.88 12.00
N ALA A 23 -2.52 14.48 10.79
CA ALA A 23 -2.95 13.17 10.33
C ALA A 23 -2.43 12.17 11.37
N GLU A 24 -3.31 11.33 11.89
CA GLU A 24 -2.89 10.24 12.77
C GLU A 24 -1.81 9.44 12.05
N LEU A 25 -0.69 9.16 12.73
CA LEU A 25 0.38 8.33 12.20
C LEU A 25 -0.22 7.00 11.72
N ARG A 26 -0.12 6.73 10.41
CA ARG A 26 -0.70 5.53 9.80
C ARG A 26 0.32 4.39 9.83
N ILE A 27 0.08 3.41 10.70
CA ILE A 27 0.86 2.18 10.76
C ILE A 27 -0.01 1.03 10.26
N ILE A 28 0.50 0.28 9.28
CA ILE A 28 -0.18 -0.93 8.81
C ILE A 28 0.08 -2.02 9.83
N THR A 29 -1.00 -2.56 10.39
CA THR A 29 -0.94 -3.71 11.30
C THR A 29 -1.35 -4.94 10.50
N PRO A 30 -0.40 -5.83 10.15
CA PRO A 30 -0.71 -7.01 9.35
C PRO A 30 -1.55 -8.01 10.15
N ASP A 31 -2.25 -8.90 9.44
CA ASP A 31 -2.93 -10.04 10.05
C ASP A 31 -1.94 -10.97 10.78
N ALA A 32 -2.44 -11.77 11.72
CA ALA A 32 -1.59 -12.71 12.46
C ALA A 32 -0.79 -13.64 11.52
N GLY A 33 0.52 -13.70 11.74
CA GLY A 33 1.46 -14.49 10.93
C GLY A 33 1.99 -13.77 9.68
N TYR A 34 1.41 -12.63 9.31
CA TYR A 34 1.95 -11.77 8.26
C TYR A 34 2.96 -10.76 8.81
N GLU A 35 3.95 -10.46 7.99
CA GLU A 35 4.90 -9.38 8.18
C GLU A 35 4.71 -8.35 7.06
N VAL A 36 4.70 -7.06 7.42
CA VAL A 36 4.49 -5.95 6.49
C VAL A 36 5.82 -5.32 6.06
N TYR A 37 5.91 -5.00 4.78
CA TYR A 37 7.11 -4.44 4.16
C TYR A 37 6.76 -3.22 3.29
N PRO A 38 7.63 -2.18 3.30
CA PRO A 38 7.49 -1.06 2.37
C PRO A 38 7.87 -1.47 0.94
N ILE A 39 7.38 -0.71 -0.04
CA ILE A 39 7.82 -0.82 -1.43
C ILE A 39 9.12 -0.02 -1.64
N LEU A 40 9.15 1.25 -1.22
CA LEU A 40 10.33 2.09 -1.33
C LEU A 40 11.44 1.66 -0.36
N GLY A 41 12.69 1.69 -0.82
CA GLY A 41 13.87 1.42 0.02
C GLY A 41 14.05 -0.05 0.43
N ASN A 42 13.24 -0.95 -0.13
CA ASN A 42 13.29 -2.37 0.16
C ASN A 42 14.15 -3.11 -0.86
N GLU A 43 15.16 -3.85 -0.39
CA GLU A 43 16.11 -4.57 -1.23
C GLU A 43 15.48 -5.71 -2.06
N ASN A 44 14.31 -6.18 -1.63
CA ASN A 44 13.55 -7.22 -2.32
C ASN A 44 12.66 -6.67 -3.44
N VAL A 45 12.61 -5.34 -3.60
CA VAL A 45 11.77 -4.65 -4.57
C VAL A 45 12.65 -4.05 -5.66
N THR A 46 12.32 -4.36 -6.91
CA THR A 46 12.99 -3.81 -8.09
C THR A 46 11.99 -3.20 -9.05
N PHE A 47 12.37 -2.10 -9.68
CA PHE A 47 11.55 -1.37 -10.64
C PHE A 47 12.13 -1.56 -12.03
N TRP A 48 11.27 -1.74 -13.03
CA TRP A 48 11.71 -1.93 -14.42
C TRP A 48 10.87 -1.11 -15.38
N SER A 49 11.50 -0.65 -16.46
CA SER A 49 10.80 -0.26 -17.69
C SER A 49 10.48 -1.48 -18.53
N ILE A 50 9.47 -1.34 -19.37
CA ILE A 50 9.01 -2.33 -20.33
C ILE A 50 9.18 -1.75 -21.73
N GLU A 51 9.75 -2.53 -22.63
CA GLU A 51 9.78 -2.24 -24.06
C GLU A 51 9.14 -3.40 -24.81
N GLY A 52 8.07 -3.12 -25.55
CA GLY A 52 7.18 -4.18 -26.05
C GLY A 52 6.52 -4.92 -24.88
N ASP A 53 6.77 -6.22 -24.77
CA ASP A 53 6.21 -7.09 -23.73
C ASP A 53 7.25 -7.55 -22.69
N GLU A 54 8.49 -7.06 -22.78
CA GLU A 54 9.62 -7.51 -21.97
C GLU A 54 10.20 -6.40 -21.09
N LYS A 55 10.74 -6.78 -19.93
CA LYS A 55 11.50 -5.87 -19.05
C LYS A 55 12.76 -5.43 -19.78
N SER A 56 12.95 -4.14 -19.98
CA SER A 56 14.04 -3.59 -20.80
C SER A 56 15.19 -3.02 -19.96
N ALA A 57 14.89 -2.21 -18.94
CA ALA A 57 15.91 -1.61 -18.09
C ALA A 57 15.43 -1.51 -16.65
N LYS A 58 16.36 -1.66 -15.71
CA LYS A 58 16.10 -1.39 -14.30
C LYS A 58 15.96 0.12 -14.08
N ILE A 59 14.97 0.52 -13.29
CA ILE A 59 14.76 1.90 -12.87
C ILE A 59 15.38 2.05 -11.48
N ASP A 60 16.37 2.91 -11.36
CA ASP A 60 16.97 3.27 -10.08
C ASP A 60 16.24 4.46 -9.48
N LEU A 61 15.69 4.28 -8.29
CA LEU A 61 15.06 5.34 -7.51
C LEU A 61 16.09 5.97 -6.55
N PRO A 62 15.94 7.25 -6.18
CA PRO A 62 16.84 7.87 -5.22
C PRO A 62 16.83 7.13 -3.88
N GLY A 63 18.00 7.06 -3.23
CA GLY A 63 18.11 6.48 -1.90
C GLY A 63 17.37 7.31 -0.85
N ILE A 64 16.90 6.67 0.23
CA ILE A 64 16.10 7.33 1.28
C ILE A 64 16.80 8.58 1.87
N ALA A 65 18.13 8.53 2.01
CA ALA A 65 18.92 9.65 2.54
C ALA A 65 18.90 10.90 1.63
N GLU A 66 18.62 10.75 0.34
CA GLU A 66 18.58 11.81 -0.65
C GLU A 66 17.19 12.44 -0.77
N LEU A 67 16.17 11.80 -0.20
CA LEU A 67 14.78 12.26 -0.31
C LEU A 67 14.47 13.40 0.68
N THR A 68 13.64 14.33 0.20
CA THR A 68 12.91 15.36 0.96
C THR A 68 11.41 15.21 0.72
N ASP A 69 10.58 15.96 1.43
CA ASP A 69 9.12 15.86 1.27
C ASP A 69 8.73 16.19 -0.19
N GLY A 70 8.05 15.27 -0.88
CA GLY A 70 7.68 15.48 -2.28
C GLY A 70 7.39 14.20 -3.08
N ILE A 71 7.31 14.37 -4.40
CA ILE A 71 7.08 13.31 -5.39
C ILE A 71 8.33 13.20 -6.27
N TYR A 72 8.81 11.97 -6.47
CA TYR A 72 10.03 11.63 -7.21
C TYR A 72 9.75 10.62 -8.33
N GLY A 73 10.67 10.54 -9.29
CA GLY A 73 10.56 9.65 -10.43
C GLY A 73 9.96 10.32 -11.67
N PRO A 74 10.04 9.65 -12.84
CA PRO A 74 9.51 10.18 -14.08
C PRO A 74 7.98 10.34 -13.99
N GLY A 75 7.47 11.50 -14.44
CA GLY A 75 6.04 11.80 -14.45
C GLY A 75 5.21 10.80 -15.27
N ASP A 76 5.85 10.07 -16.17
CA ASP A 76 5.30 9.06 -17.06
C ASP A 76 5.77 7.62 -16.73
N GLY A 77 6.28 7.34 -15.53
CA GLY A 77 6.69 5.99 -15.12
C GLY A 77 6.50 5.75 -13.61
N ILE A 78 7.46 5.10 -12.95
CA ILE A 78 7.39 4.91 -11.50
C ILE A 78 7.44 6.27 -10.78
N GLN A 79 6.42 6.56 -9.98
CA GLN A 79 6.40 7.74 -9.10
C GLN A 79 6.44 7.33 -7.63
N VAL A 80 7.20 8.07 -6.83
CA VAL A 80 7.35 7.85 -5.39
C VAL A 80 6.92 9.10 -4.65
N SER A 81 5.92 8.99 -3.79
CA SER A 81 5.60 10.02 -2.80
C SER A 81 6.35 9.72 -1.51
N PHE A 82 6.99 10.72 -0.92
CA PHE A 82 7.78 10.57 0.31
C PHE A 82 7.57 11.77 1.24
N ALA A 83 7.49 11.51 2.55
CA ALA A 83 7.54 12.55 3.57
C ALA A 83 8.33 12.11 4.81
N LYS A 84 9.21 13.00 5.29
CA LYS A 84 10.01 12.85 6.53
C LYS A 84 9.16 12.95 7.78
N ASN A 85 8.12 13.76 7.75
CA ASN A 85 7.13 13.81 8.83
C ASN A 85 5.87 13.02 8.43
N PRO A 86 5.76 11.73 8.81
CA PRO A 86 4.61 10.91 8.42
C PRO A 86 3.29 11.42 8.99
N GLN A 87 3.28 12.18 10.09
CA GLN A 87 2.06 12.76 10.68
C GLN A 87 1.49 13.92 9.86
N SER A 88 2.26 14.44 8.91
CA SER A 88 1.79 15.46 7.95
C SER A 88 1.26 14.88 6.65
N HIS A 89 1.30 13.54 6.51
CA HIS A 89 0.95 12.86 5.27
C HIS A 89 -0.14 11.81 5.49
N HIS A 90 -0.93 11.54 4.46
CA HIS A 90 -2.00 10.54 4.46
C HIS A 90 -1.50 9.12 4.09
N LEU A 91 -0.19 8.97 3.86
CA LEU A 91 0.42 7.71 3.42
C LEU A 91 0.90 6.89 4.62
N PRO A 92 0.99 5.57 4.49
CA PRO A 92 1.46 4.71 5.57
C PRO A 92 2.93 4.97 5.88
N ALA A 93 3.26 4.85 7.16
CA ALA A 93 4.57 5.13 7.71
C ALA A 93 5.37 3.85 7.96
N PHE A 94 6.64 3.88 7.54
CA PHE A 94 7.54 2.73 7.58
C PHE A 94 8.93 3.13 8.07
N LYS A 95 9.64 2.16 8.66
CA LYS A 95 11.08 2.27 8.90
C LYS A 95 11.81 1.95 7.59
N LEU A 96 12.25 2.99 6.89
CA LEU A 96 12.88 2.84 5.57
C LEU A 96 14.42 2.79 5.63
N VAL A 97 15.01 3.16 6.77
CA VAL A 97 16.48 3.15 6.97
C VAL A 97 16.85 2.03 7.92
N LYS A 98 17.67 1.10 7.45
CA LYS A 98 18.14 -0.05 8.25
C LYS A 98 18.85 0.43 9.52
N GLY A 99 18.36 -0.03 10.68
CA GLY A 99 18.90 0.34 11.98
C GLY A 99 18.42 1.68 12.54
N SER A 100 17.53 2.39 11.84
CA SER A 100 16.81 3.55 12.38
C SER A 100 15.42 3.16 12.87
N ASP A 101 14.96 3.84 13.92
CA ASP A 101 13.57 3.79 14.38
C ASP A 101 12.71 4.90 13.76
N ASP A 102 13.30 5.78 12.95
CA ASP A 102 12.59 6.84 12.26
C ASP A 102 11.57 6.28 11.27
N LEU A 103 10.39 6.89 11.28
CA LEU A 103 9.30 6.56 10.39
C LEU A 103 9.17 7.60 9.30
N TYR A 104 8.99 7.13 8.07
CA TYR A 104 8.78 7.95 6.89
C TYR A 104 7.48 7.51 6.21
N ALA A 105 6.70 8.46 5.73
CA ALA A 105 5.55 8.12 4.90
C ALA A 105 6.00 7.91 3.47
N GLN A 106 5.52 6.83 2.84
CA GLN A 106 5.81 6.55 1.43
C GLN A 106 4.61 5.98 0.70
N GLY A 107 4.62 6.14 -0.62
CA GLY A 107 3.70 5.50 -1.54
C GLY A 107 4.29 5.45 -2.93
N VAL A 108 4.04 4.37 -3.65
CA VAL A 108 4.58 4.14 -4.99
C VAL A 108 3.42 4.04 -5.98
N ASN A 109 3.61 4.60 -7.16
CA ASN A 109 2.68 4.44 -8.26
C ASN A 109 3.40 3.79 -9.44
N VAL A 110 2.76 2.78 -10.03
CA VAL A 110 3.14 2.21 -11.33
C VAL A 110 2.35 2.95 -12.41
N LEU A 111 3.05 3.45 -13.43
CA LEU A 111 2.47 4.08 -14.61
C LEU A 111 3.23 3.62 -15.85
N ASN A 112 2.58 3.70 -17.01
CA ASN A 112 3.08 3.51 -18.38
C ASN A 112 4.33 2.62 -18.52
N ASN A 113 4.14 1.40 -19.02
CA ASN A 113 5.25 0.52 -19.41
C ASN A 113 6.31 0.37 -18.30
N THR A 114 5.88 0.31 -17.04
CA THR A 114 6.75 -0.03 -15.92
C THR A 114 6.16 -1.19 -15.13
N VAL A 115 7.03 -1.89 -14.40
CA VAL A 115 6.66 -3.02 -13.55
C VAL A 115 7.41 -2.94 -12.23
N VAL A 116 6.72 -3.28 -11.16
CA VAL A 116 7.31 -3.52 -9.85
C VAL A 116 7.49 -5.01 -9.68
N GLU A 117 8.70 -5.45 -9.37
CA GLU A 117 9.03 -6.83 -9.03
C GLU A 117 9.33 -6.95 -7.54
N ILE A 118 8.67 -7.89 -6.87
CA ILE A 118 8.90 -8.22 -5.46
C ILE A 118 9.40 -9.66 -5.38
N GLN A 119 10.53 -9.87 -4.71
CA GLN A 119 11.04 -11.21 -4.39
C GLN A 119 10.80 -11.51 -2.92
N PHE A 120 10.27 -12.69 -2.59
CA PHE A 120 10.08 -13.08 -1.19
C PHE A 120 10.22 -14.59 -1.02
N THR A 121 10.49 -15.04 0.21
CA THR A 121 10.42 -16.45 0.59
C THR A 121 9.30 -16.61 1.58
N GLY A 122 8.32 -17.46 1.29
CA GLY A 122 7.11 -17.55 2.11
C GLY A 122 5.96 -18.27 1.46
N THR A 123 4.87 -18.40 2.21
CA THR A 123 3.69 -19.18 1.81
C THR A 123 2.49 -18.32 1.44
N ALA A 124 2.60 -17.00 1.59
CA ALA A 124 1.57 -16.06 1.19
C ALA A 124 2.14 -14.67 0.90
N ILE A 125 1.44 -13.92 0.05
CA ILE A 125 1.68 -12.49 -0.18
C ILE A 125 0.35 -11.74 -0.36
N LYS A 126 0.26 -10.55 0.22
CA LYS A 126 -0.76 -9.54 -0.07
C LYS A 126 -0.10 -8.29 -0.64
N ILE A 127 -0.75 -7.63 -1.58
CA ILE A 127 -0.29 -6.33 -2.09
C ILE A 127 -1.43 -5.33 -1.89
N GLY A 128 -1.10 -4.19 -1.30
CA GLY A 128 -2.09 -3.22 -0.89
C GLY A 128 -1.65 -1.77 -1.01
N THR A 129 -2.64 -0.92 -0.87
CA THR A 129 -2.50 0.53 -0.82
C THR A 129 -3.43 1.10 0.24
N CYS A 130 -2.99 2.15 0.91
CA CYS A 130 -3.79 3.04 1.75
C CYS A 130 -4.35 4.21 0.93
N TYR A 131 -4.01 4.30 -0.37
CA TYR A 131 -4.56 5.26 -1.29
C TYR A 131 -5.77 4.67 -2.02
N ARG A 132 -6.90 5.37 -2.00
CA ARG A 132 -8.06 4.96 -2.80
C ARG A 132 -7.73 5.19 -4.26
N ASN A 133 -7.55 4.13 -5.04
CA ASN A 133 -7.42 4.16 -6.50
C ASN A 133 -8.74 4.57 -7.23
N GLY A 134 -9.56 5.43 -6.60
CA GLY A 134 -10.85 5.90 -7.10
C GLY A 134 -10.84 7.29 -7.74
N GLY A 135 -9.67 7.95 -7.85
CA GLY A 135 -9.55 9.25 -8.52
C GLY A 135 -9.60 9.16 -10.05
N THR A 136 -9.83 10.28 -10.73
CA THR A 136 -9.84 10.39 -12.22
C THR A 136 -8.49 10.02 -12.88
N GLY A 137 -7.46 9.71 -12.09
CA GLY A 137 -6.13 9.29 -12.54
C GLY A 137 -5.67 7.97 -11.93
N SER A 138 -6.55 7.13 -11.37
CA SER A 138 -6.18 5.86 -10.73
C SER A 138 -6.62 4.61 -11.49
N SER A 139 -5.76 3.60 -11.51
CA SER A 139 -5.89 2.42 -12.37
C SER A 139 -7.00 1.49 -11.92
N LYS A 140 -7.76 1.01 -12.89
CA LYS A 140 -8.85 0.05 -12.67
C LYS A 140 -8.44 -1.38 -12.97
N THR A 141 -7.26 -1.56 -13.56
CA THR A 141 -6.80 -2.83 -14.07
C THR A 141 -5.31 -3.01 -13.80
N ALA A 142 -4.97 -4.12 -13.14
CA ALA A 142 -3.59 -4.54 -12.98
C ALA A 142 -3.44 -5.96 -13.54
N LYS A 143 -2.22 -6.31 -13.96
CA LYS A 143 -1.81 -7.70 -14.18
C LYS A 143 -0.79 -8.06 -13.11
N ILE A 144 -1.00 -9.17 -12.42
CA ILE A 144 -0.05 -9.66 -11.41
C ILE A 144 0.34 -11.08 -11.77
N LEU A 145 1.64 -11.29 -11.88
CA LEU A 145 2.23 -12.60 -12.12
C LEU A 145 2.92 -13.08 -10.85
N VAL A 146 2.66 -14.30 -10.40
CA VAL A 146 3.44 -15.00 -9.36
C VAL A 146 4.16 -16.15 -10.04
N ASP A 147 5.50 -16.15 -9.97
CA ASP A 147 6.36 -17.11 -10.66
C ASP A 147 6.03 -17.21 -12.17
N GLY A 148 5.71 -16.09 -12.80
CA GLY A 148 5.33 -16.00 -14.22
C GLY A 148 3.90 -16.44 -14.55
N LYS A 149 3.13 -16.93 -13.57
CA LYS A 149 1.72 -17.28 -13.76
C LYS A 149 0.83 -16.10 -13.39
N GLU A 150 -0.08 -15.72 -14.28
CA GLU A 150 -1.08 -14.69 -13.99
C GLU A 150 -2.06 -15.15 -12.90
N MET A 151 -2.31 -14.24 -11.96
CA MET A 151 -3.13 -14.48 -10.78
C MET A 151 -4.30 -13.49 -10.75
N PRO A 152 -5.47 -13.92 -10.26
CA PRO A 152 -6.64 -13.07 -10.18
C PRO A 152 -6.45 -11.97 -9.13
N LEU A 153 -7.06 -10.81 -9.40
CA LEU A 153 -7.15 -9.71 -8.44
C LEU A 153 -8.34 -9.90 -7.50
N VAL A 154 -8.29 -9.20 -6.36
CA VAL A 154 -9.46 -9.06 -5.49
C VAL A 154 -10.48 -8.17 -6.19
N LYS A 155 -11.70 -8.70 -6.34
CA LYS A 155 -12.79 -8.02 -7.04
C LYS A 155 -13.09 -6.66 -6.38
N ASP A 156 -13.26 -5.63 -7.21
CA ASP A 156 -13.61 -4.26 -6.80
C ASP A 156 -12.60 -3.57 -5.86
N ALA A 157 -11.44 -4.19 -5.58
CA ALA A 157 -10.45 -3.67 -4.63
C ALA A 157 -9.51 -2.61 -5.24
N LEU A 158 -9.37 -2.57 -6.58
CA LEU A 158 -8.69 -1.46 -7.27
C LEU A 158 -9.55 -0.19 -7.31
N GLN A 159 -10.87 -0.30 -7.19
CA GLN A 159 -11.78 0.84 -7.12
C GLN A 159 -12.73 0.67 -5.93
N PRO A 160 -12.20 0.69 -4.71
CA PRO A 160 -13.04 0.47 -3.56
C PRO A 160 -14.10 1.59 -3.47
N PRO A 161 -15.33 1.25 -3.06
CA PRO A 161 -16.40 2.23 -2.97
C PRO A 161 -15.98 3.38 -2.04
N ILE A 162 -16.23 4.61 -2.48
CA ILE A 162 -16.07 5.80 -1.64
C ILE A 162 -17.07 5.67 -0.48
N PRO A 163 -16.61 5.65 0.79
CA PRO A 163 -17.51 5.60 1.94
C PRO A 163 -18.51 6.76 1.92
N GLU A 164 -19.73 6.53 2.42
CA GLU A 164 -20.81 7.53 2.32
C GLU A 164 -20.46 8.82 3.09
N ASP A 165 -19.81 8.67 4.25
CA ASP A 165 -19.29 9.75 5.08
C ASP A 165 -18.15 10.54 4.41
N ALA A 166 -17.55 10.00 3.35
CA ALA A 166 -16.51 10.67 2.58
C ALA A 166 -17.01 11.59 1.48
N LYS A 167 -18.24 11.37 1.00
CA LYS A 167 -18.81 12.12 -0.12
C LYS A 167 -19.14 13.56 0.26
N ASP A 168 -19.38 13.78 1.56
CA ASP A 168 -19.77 15.07 2.11
C ASP A 168 -18.61 15.79 2.84
N ASP A 169 -17.38 15.26 2.80
CA ASP A 169 -16.22 15.91 3.42
C ASP A 169 -15.58 16.97 2.49
N PRO A 170 -15.77 18.28 2.77
CA PRO A 170 -15.21 19.34 1.96
C PRO A 170 -13.68 19.46 2.09
N THR A 171 -13.06 18.73 3.03
CA THR A 171 -11.61 18.76 3.26
C THR A 171 -10.86 17.68 2.49
N GLY A 172 -11.57 16.71 1.87
CA GLY A 172 -10.95 15.59 1.15
C GLY A 172 -10.13 14.65 2.05
N LYS A 173 -10.34 14.69 3.37
CA LYS A 173 -9.61 13.89 4.36
C LYS A 173 -10.22 12.52 4.57
N VAL A 174 -11.51 12.33 4.26
CA VAL A 174 -12.19 11.02 4.31
C VAL A 174 -11.94 10.20 3.03
N HIS A 175 -10.83 10.43 2.32
CA HIS A 175 -10.29 9.38 1.46
C HIS A 175 -9.79 8.26 2.37
N ASN A 176 -10.68 7.33 2.69
CA ASN A 176 -10.46 6.22 3.61
C ASN A 176 -9.07 5.60 3.39
N THR A 177 -8.19 5.78 4.40
CA THR A 177 -6.77 5.42 4.40
C THR A 177 -6.53 4.00 4.91
N ASP A 178 -7.60 3.24 5.16
CA ASP A 178 -7.48 1.84 5.56
C ASP A 178 -6.83 1.04 4.43
N PRO A 179 -5.90 0.13 4.76
CA PRO A 179 -5.28 -0.75 3.78
C PRO A 179 -6.33 -1.47 2.95
N THR A 180 -6.24 -1.33 1.63
CA THR A 180 -7.03 -2.08 0.67
C THR A 180 -6.08 -2.98 -0.11
N TYR A 181 -6.26 -4.29 0.03
CA TYR A 181 -5.48 -5.29 -0.70
C TYR A 181 -6.18 -5.63 -2.00
N PHE A 182 -5.58 -5.24 -3.12
CA PHE A 182 -6.08 -5.59 -4.45
C PHE A 182 -5.55 -6.96 -4.93
N PHE A 183 -4.62 -7.55 -4.18
CA PHE A 183 -4.07 -8.86 -4.46
C PHE A 183 -3.80 -9.64 -3.18
N VAL A 184 -4.18 -10.92 -3.20
CA VAL A 184 -3.92 -11.89 -2.14
C VAL A 184 -3.61 -13.24 -2.78
N ALA A 185 -2.47 -13.83 -2.42
CA ALA A 185 -2.11 -15.19 -2.78
C ALA A 185 -1.68 -15.93 -1.52
N GLU A 186 -2.36 -17.01 -1.19
CA GLU A 186 -2.13 -17.85 0.00
C GLU A 186 -1.94 -19.32 -0.40
N GLY A 187 -1.35 -20.12 0.50
CA GLY A 187 -1.09 -21.53 0.24
C GLY A 187 -0.01 -21.76 -0.82
N LEU A 188 0.88 -20.79 -1.00
CA LEU A 188 2.07 -20.95 -1.83
C LEU A 188 3.05 -21.92 -1.16
N LYS A 189 3.89 -22.56 -1.96
CA LYS A 189 4.98 -23.41 -1.46
C LYS A 189 5.98 -22.57 -0.67
N ASP A 190 6.56 -23.09 0.39
CA ASP A 190 7.61 -22.39 1.15
C ASP A 190 8.92 -22.37 0.36
N LYS A 191 9.03 -21.46 -0.62
CA LYS A 191 10.23 -21.27 -1.45
C LYS A 191 10.37 -19.80 -1.83
N LYS A 192 11.44 -19.48 -2.55
CA LYS A 192 11.57 -18.18 -3.20
C LYS A 192 10.54 -18.01 -4.32
N HIS A 193 9.87 -16.87 -4.30
CA HIS A 193 8.87 -16.43 -5.25
C HIS A 193 9.23 -15.09 -5.86
N THR A 194 8.77 -14.88 -7.09
CA THR A 194 8.85 -13.58 -7.77
C THR A 194 7.44 -13.12 -8.15
N VAL A 195 7.08 -11.91 -7.72
CA VAL A 195 5.82 -11.26 -8.07
C VAL A 195 6.09 -10.09 -9.00
N SER A 196 5.45 -10.02 -10.16
CA SER A 196 5.54 -8.90 -11.09
C SER A 196 4.18 -8.20 -11.21
N ILE A 197 4.17 -6.89 -10.96
CA ILE A 197 2.96 -6.06 -10.87
C ILE A 197 2.99 -5.03 -12.01
N TYR A 198 2.04 -5.16 -12.92
CA TYR A 198 1.89 -4.30 -14.09
C TYR A 198 0.66 -3.42 -13.93
N ASP A 199 0.79 -2.15 -14.31
CA ASP A 199 -0.38 -1.36 -14.67
C ASP A 199 -0.76 -1.66 -16.13
N LEU A 200 -2.05 -1.90 -16.38
CA LEU A 200 -2.58 -2.14 -17.72
C LEU A 200 -3.23 -0.89 -18.32
N GLU A 201 -3.43 0.17 -17.53
CA GLU A 201 -4.13 1.38 -17.95
C GLU A 201 -3.14 2.52 -18.22
N GLN A 202 -2.95 2.86 -19.49
CA GLN A 202 -2.01 3.90 -19.89
C GLN A 202 -2.47 5.30 -19.43
N GLY A 203 -1.53 6.10 -18.92
CA GLY A 203 -1.75 7.47 -18.45
C GLY A 203 -2.44 7.57 -17.09
N ILE A 204 -2.66 6.43 -16.43
CA ILE A 204 -3.35 6.28 -15.17
C ILE A 204 -2.37 5.61 -14.17
N ARG A 205 -2.58 5.78 -12.86
CA ARG A 205 -1.65 5.30 -11.83
C ARG A 205 -2.20 4.15 -11.01
N LEU A 206 -1.44 3.06 -10.92
CA LEU A 206 -1.68 2.00 -9.93
C LEU A 206 -0.90 2.29 -8.66
N ALA A 207 -1.59 2.75 -7.61
CA ALA A 207 -0.96 2.96 -6.30
C ALA A 207 -0.71 1.62 -5.58
N LEU A 208 0.50 1.48 -5.04
CA LEU A 208 0.93 0.43 -4.11
C LEU A 208 1.78 1.07 -3.03
N ASP A 209 1.46 0.77 -1.77
CA ASP A 209 2.23 1.32 -0.65
C ASP A 209 3.00 0.21 0.07
N HIS A 210 2.49 -1.00 0.06
CA HIS A 210 3.05 -2.07 0.87
C HIS A 210 2.75 -3.45 0.30
N TYR A 211 3.49 -4.41 0.79
CA TYR A 211 3.13 -5.81 0.70
C TYR A 211 3.27 -6.48 2.06
N GLU A 212 2.54 -7.57 2.24
CA GLU A 212 2.64 -8.42 3.41
C GLU A 212 2.97 -9.82 2.98
N ILE A 213 3.78 -10.55 3.75
CA ILE A 213 4.05 -11.96 3.51
C ILE A 213 3.85 -12.78 4.77
N ILE A 214 3.48 -14.05 4.61
CA ILE A 214 3.79 -15.05 5.64
C ILE A 214 5.20 -15.54 5.32
N PRO A 215 6.22 -15.16 6.11
CA PRO A 215 7.61 -15.50 5.81
C PRO A 215 7.81 -17.01 5.93
N GLY A 216 8.74 -17.51 5.12
CA GLY A 216 9.06 -18.92 5.04
C GLY A 216 10.54 -19.19 5.25
N THR A 217 10.86 -20.48 5.39
CA THR A 217 12.24 -20.95 5.57
C THR A 217 12.88 -21.41 4.27
N GLY A 218 12.11 -21.52 3.18
CA GLY A 218 12.54 -22.14 1.94
C GLY A 218 12.46 -23.67 1.97
N ALA A 219 11.62 -24.26 2.83
CA ALA A 219 11.56 -25.71 3.02
C ALA A 219 11.16 -26.50 1.76
N ASP A 220 10.40 -25.90 0.85
CA ASP A 220 9.96 -26.48 -0.42
C ASP A 220 10.90 -26.15 -1.59
N GLU A 221 12.03 -25.50 -1.34
CA GLU A 221 13.05 -25.22 -2.34
C GLU A 221 13.75 -26.54 -2.72
N LYS A 222 13.18 -27.25 -3.70
CA LYS A 222 13.82 -28.44 -4.27
C LYS A 222 15.09 -28.00 -5.01
N ASN A 223 16.19 -28.71 -4.78
CA ASN A 223 17.28 -28.75 -5.76
C ASN A 223 16.67 -29.06 -7.15
N PRO A 224 17.12 -28.39 -8.22
CA PRO A 224 16.44 -28.43 -9.51
C PRO A 224 16.47 -29.85 -10.09
N THR A 225 15.41 -30.61 -9.85
CA THR A 225 15.04 -31.78 -10.63
C THR A 225 13.64 -31.54 -11.19
N THR A 226 13.58 -31.63 -12.51
CA THR A 226 12.48 -31.38 -13.44
C THR A 226 11.08 -31.76 -12.95
N SER A 227 10.13 -30.86 -13.28
CA SER A 227 8.66 -31.00 -13.18
C SER A 227 8.09 -30.93 -11.77
N ASP A 228 7.22 -29.95 -11.50
CA ASP A 228 5.81 -30.27 -11.26
C ASP A 228 4.91 -29.03 -11.19
N THR A 229 4.00 -29.01 -12.15
CA THR A 229 2.78 -28.22 -12.23
C THR A 229 1.78 -28.70 -11.19
N ALA A 230 1.55 -27.92 -10.13
CA ALA A 230 0.27 -27.88 -9.41
C ALA A 230 0.32 -26.74 -8.39
N LEU A 231 -0.22 -25.57 -8.75
CA LEU A 231 -0.60 -24.55 -7.79
C LEU A 231 -2.13 -24.67 -7.62
N ILE A 232 -2.56 -25.30 -6.53
CA ILE A 232 -3.96 -25.22 -6.09
C ILE A 232 -4.03 -24.00 -5.18
N VAL A 233 -4.52 -22.88 -5.71
CA VAL A 233 -4.79 -21.66 -4.94
C VAL A 233 -6.15 -21.85 -4.28
N SER A 234 -6.19 -22.00 -2.97
CA SER A 234 -7.43 -21.97 -2.20
C SER A 234 -7.81 -20.50 -1.95
N PHE A 235 -8.93 -20.07 -2.51
CA PHE A 235 -9.48 -18.73 -2.27
C PHE A 235 -10.13 -18.67 -0.88
N VAL A 236 -9.70 -17.72 -0.05
CA VAL A 236 -10.52 -17.25 1.07
C VAL A 236 -11.10 -15.89 0.67
N ALA A 237 -12.40 -15.88 0.39
CA ALA A 237 -13.14 -14.63 0.32
C ALA A 237 -13.24 -14.06 1.75
N ILE A 238 -12.44 -13.05 2.07
CA ILE A 238 -12.66 -12.28 3.30
C ILE A 238 -13.92 -11.44 3.08
N VAL A 239 -15.06 -12.01 3.49
CA VAL A 239 -16.27 -11.21 3.72
C VAL A 239 -16.01 -10.43 5.00
N SER A 240 -15.60 -9.17 4.87
CA SER A 240 -15.52 -8.25 6.02
C SER A 240 -16.93 -8.05 6.57
N ALA A 241 -17.27 -8.81 7.62
CA ALA A 241 -18.46 -8.61 8.41
C ALA A 241 -18.28 -7.36 9.28
N ALA A 242 -18.51 -6.17 8.71
CA ALA A 242 -18.91 -5.03 9.52
C ALA A 242 -20.38 -5.26 9.92
N GLY A 243 -20.55 -5.96 11.04
CA GLY A 243 -21.84 -6.21 11.64
C GLY A 243 -22.59 -4.91 11.87
N VAL A 244 -23.73 -4.79 11.20
CA VAL A 244 -24.79 -3.82 11.48
C VAL A 244 -25.15 -3.93 12.97
N VAL A 245 -24.74 -2.96 13.79
CA VAL A 245 -25.31 -2.79 15.13
C VAL A 245 -26.68 -2.15 14.93
N ILE A 246 -27.71 -2.98 14.70
CA ILE A 246 -29.10 -2.56 14.92
C ILE A 246 -29.28 -2.47 16.43
N ALA A 247 -29.07 -1.28 16.99
CA ALA A 247 -29.49 -0.96 18.35
C ALA A 247 -31.02 -1.01 18.41
N LYS A 248 -31.55 -2.18 18.75
CA LYS A 248 -32.96 -2.41 19.04
C LYS A 248 -33.30 -1.75 20.37
N LYS A 249 -33.72 -0.48 20.35
CA LYS A 249 -34.27 0.18 21.54
C LYS A 249 -35.76 -0.15 21.68
N ARG A 250 -36.09 -1.09 22.57
CA ARG A 250 -37.39 -1.17 23.24
C ARG A 250 -37.23 -1.65 24.67
N ARG A 251 -37.30 -0.71 25.60
CA ARG A 251 -38.36 -0.61 26.61
C ARG A 251 -38.49 0.85 27.01
#